data_AF-A0A7D6VF69-F1
#
_entry.id   AF-A0A7D6VF69-F1
#
_cell.length_a   1.000
_cell.length_b   1.000
_cell.length_c   1.000
_cell.angle_alpha   90.00
_cell.angle_beta   90.00
_cell.angle_gamma   90.00
#
_symmetry.space_group_name_H-M   'P 1'
#
loop_
_entity.id
_entity.type
_entity.pdbx_description
1 polymer ?
#
loop_
_entity_poly.entity_id
_entity_poly.type
_entity_poly.pdbx_seq_one_letter_code
_entity_poly.pdbx_strand_id
1 'polypeptide(L)'
;MEARTETLPGPRVIAPEIAASYGRAVSTVQQQWMTNEHWPPVVGKRGRWNEYDAAEVAAVVSEHFVREYQGAGHPDDLLTVAEIAEYTGLSGGTIRADISRGRIRRDPDDHTDGVKRWKRSTIDAAMEGRRRYTRPSEPAAPADTELVIRITVPAAASDDSQPWAAQLLEQLAPLDARVRRSGGTIRITADGRNITSEA
;
A
#
# COMPACT_ATOMS: atom_id res chain seq x y z
N MET A 1 -28.66 -15.88 -34.80
CA MET A 1 -28.71 -14.82 -33.77
C MET A 1 -27.54 -15.07 -32.85
N GLU A 2 -26.36 -14.59 -33.21
CA GLU A 2 -25.19 -14.65 -32.35
C GLU A 2 -25.33 -13.57 -31.28
N ALA A 3 -25.39 -14.00 -30.02
CA ALA A 3 -25.35 -13.12 -28.87
C ALA A 3 -24.01 -12.40 -28.87
N ARG A 4 -24.01 -11.13 -29.26
CA ARG A 4 -22.90 -10.22 -28.99
C ARG A 4 -22.84 -10.08 -27.48
N THR A 5 -21.91 -10.77 -26.84
CA THR A 5 -21.47 -10.43 -25.48
C THR A 5 -20.95 -9.01 -25.55
N GLU A 6 -21.83 -8.06 -25.23
CA GLU A 6 -21.50 -6.67 -25.00
C GLU A 6 -20.74 -6.64 -23.67
N THR A 7 -19.42 -6.83 -23.75
CA THR A 7 -18.51 -6.62 -22.63
C THR A 7 -18.71 -5.18 -22.19
N LEU A 8 -19.42 -4.97 -21.09
CA LEU A 8 -19.55 -3.66 -20.47
C LEU A 8 -18.12 -3.14 -20.23
N PRO A 9 -17.80 -1.90 -20.64
CA PRO A 9 -16.45 -1.37 -20.53
C PRO A 9 -16.04 -1.43 -19.06
N GLY A 10 -14.95 -2.13 -18.77
CA GLY A 10 -14.40 -2.21 -17.43
C GLY A 10 -13.98 -0.84 -16.92
N PRO A 11 -13.62 -0.73 -15.63
CA PRO A 11 -13.06 0.51 -15.11
C PRO A 11 -11.87 0.95 -15.97
N ARG A 12 -11.85 2.22 -16.36
CA ARG A 12 -10.80 2.79 -17.22
C ARG A 12 -9.64 3.31 -16.40
N VAL A 13 -8.43 2.95 -16.80
CA VAL A 13 -7.20 3.29 -16.08
C VAL A 13 -6.22 4.07 -16.95
N ILE A 14 -5.42 4.94 -16.31
CA ILE A 14 -4.34 5.69 -16.96
C ILE A 14 -2.96 5.24 -16.44
N ALA A 15 -1.89 5.58 -17.16
CA ALA A 15 -0.51 5.23 -16.78
C ALA A 15 -0.17 5.50 -15.29
N PRO A 16 -0.48 6.67 -14.70
CA PRO A 16 -0.28 6.91 -13.27
C PRO A 16 -1.00 5.92 -12.34
N GLU A 17 -2.25 5.57 -12.66
CA GLU A 17 -3.05 4.64 -11.84
C GLU A 17 -2.52 3.21 -11.97
N ILE A 18 -2.15 2.80 -13.18
CA ILE A 18 -1.48 1.52 -13.42
C ILE A 18 -0.19 1.45 -12.59
N ALA A 19 0.64 2.49 -12.66
CA ALA A 19 1.88 2.55 -11.90
C ALA A 19 1.66 2.44 -10.38
N ALA A 20 0.65 3.14 -9.85
CA ALA A 20 0.27 3.06 -8.44
C ALA A 20 -0.21 1.65 -8.05
N SER A 21 -1.11 1.05 -8.83
CA SER A 21 -1.65 -0.29 -8.56
C SER A 21 -0.57 -1.38 -8.50
N TYR A 22 0.47 -1.28 -9.33
CA TYR A 22 1.56 -2.26 -9.38
C TYR A 22 2.80 -1.86 -8.57
N GLY A 23 2.79 -0.74 -7.86
CA GLY A 23 3.95 -0.24 -7.12
C GLY A 23 5.18 -0.02 -8.01
N ARG A 24 4.96 0.54 -9.21
CA ARG A 24 5.99 0.82 -10.22
C ARG A 24 6.10 2.31 -10.50
N ALA A 25 7.23 2.72 -11.09
CA ALA A 25 7.38 4.08 -11.57
C ALA A 25 6.54 4.29 -12.83
N VAL A 26 5.93 5.48 -12.98
CA VAL A 26 5.14 5.84 -14.17
C VAL A 26 5.99 5.74 -15.45
N SER A 27 7.27 6.11 -15.38
CA SER A 27 8.21 5.98 -16.51
C SER A 27 8.41 4.54 -16.95
N THR A 28 8.44 3.57 -16.02
CA THR A 28 8.52 2.15 -16.34
C THR A 28 7.30 1.71 -17.13
N VAL A 29 6.10 2.07 -16.67
CA VAL A 29 4.86 1.76 -17.38
C VAL A 29 4.89 2.36 -18.80
N GLN A 30 5.27 3.64 -18.93
CA GLN A 30 5.25 4.32 -20.23
C GLN A 30 6.34 3.84 -21.21
N GLN A 31 7.56 3.59 -20.74
CA GLN A 31 8.70 3.31 -21.61
C GLN A 31 8.92 1.82 -21.87
N GLN A 32 8.52 0.96 -20.94
CA GLN A 32 8.76 -0.48 -21.03
C GLN A 32 7.47 -1.27 -21.26
N TRP A 33 6.37 -0.90 -20.60
CA TRP A 33 5.15 -1.70 -20.71
C TRP A 33 4.32 -1.27 -21.91
N MET A 34 4.05 0.03 -22.04
CA MET A 34 3.25 0.59 -23.15
C MET A 34 3.91 0.48 -24.53
N THR A 35 5.19 0.14 -24.59
CA THR A 35 5.93 -0.08 -25.85
C THR A 35 5.87 -1.54 -26.32
N ASN A 36 5.30 -2.44 -25.51
CA ASN A 36 5.14 -3.84 -25.87
C ASN A 36 4.03 -4.01 -26.91
N GLU A 37 4.26 -4.92 -27.87
CA GLU A 37 3.33 -5.20 -28.97
C GLU A 37 1.97 -5.74 -28.51
N HIS A 38 1.92 -6.36 -27.34
CA HIS A 38 0.71 -6.89 -26.72
C HIS A 38 0.00 -5.87 -25.81
N TRP A 39 0.51 -4.64 -25.70
CA TRP A 39 -0.14 -3.62 -24.87
C TRP A 39 -1.54 -3.27 -25.41
N PRO A 40 -2.57 -3.18 -24.54
CA PRO A 40 -3.94 -3.00 -25.01
C PRO A 40 -4.14 -1.68 -25.75
N PRO A 41 -5.10 -1.65 -26.70
CA PRO A 41 -5.42 -0.44 -27.44
C PRO A 41 -5.98 0.64 -26.51
N VAL A 42 -5.80 1.89 -26.93
CA VAL A 42 -6.34 3.04 -26.21
C VAL A 42 -7.86 3.10 -26.39
N VAL A 43 -8.59 3.14 -25.27
CA VAL A 43 -10.07 3.21 -25.24
C VAL A 43 -10.56 4.66 -25.18
N GLY A 44 -9.72 5.59 -24.70
CA GLY A 44 -10.09 6.98 -24.55
C GLY A 44 -8.95 7.88 -24.10
N LYS A 45 -9.29 9.10 -23.66
CA LYS A 45 -8.34 10.05 -23.11
C LYS A 45 -8.91 10.74 -21.88
N ARG A 46 -8.06 10.90 -20.86
CA ARG A 46 -8.34 11.67 -19.64
C ARG A 46 -7.27 12.73 -19.45
N GLY A 47 -7.61 13.97 -19.84
CA GLY A 47 -6.66 15.07 -19.90
C GLY A 47 -5.52 14.75 -20.87
N ARG A 48 -4.28 14.71 -20.37
CA ARG A 48 -3.10 14.36 -21.18
C ARG A 48 -2.83 12.86 -21.30
N TRP A 49 -3.60 12.02 -20.61
CA TRP A 49 -3.34 10.59 -20.50
C TRP A 49 -4.26 9.77 -21.40
N ASN A 50 -3.74 8.70 -21.98
CA ASN A 50 -4.54 7.69 -22.64
C ASN A 50 -5.23 6.80 -21.60
N GLU A 51 -6.49 6.46 -21.85
CA GLU A 51 -7.26 5.51 -21.04
C GLU A 51 -7.20 4.12 -21.67
N TYR A 52 -7.12 3.11 -20.81
CA TYR A 52 -7.08 1.70 -21.17
C TYR A 52 -8.14 0.95 -20.37
N ASP A 53 -8.61 -0.18 -20.88
CA ASP A 53 -9.45 -1.09 -20.12
C ASP A 53 -8.61 -1.76 -19.02
N ALA A 54 -9.06 -1.68 -17.77
CA ALA A 54 -8.31 -2.23 -16.64
C ALA A 54 -8.14 -3.75 -16.70
N ALA A 55 -9.13 -4.49 -17.23
CA ALA A 55 -9.05 -5.94 -17.32
C ALA A 55 -8.02 -6.37 -18.36
N GLU A 56 -8.00 -5.72 -19.53
CA GLU A 56 -6.98 -5.98 -20.56
C GLU A 56 -5.58 -5.61 -20.08
N VAL A 57 -5.42 -4.47 -19.41
CA VAL A 57 -4.13 -4.09 -18.79
C VAL A 57 -3.71 -5.14 -17.76
N ALA A 58 -4.62 -5.61 -16.90
CA ALA A 58 -4.29 -6.61 -15.90
C ALA A 58 -3.84 -7.94 -16.52
N ALA A 59 -4.51 -8.40 -17.58
CA ALA A 59 -4.14 -9.61 -18.30
C ALA A 59 -2.71 -9.50 -18.87
N VAL A 60 -2.43 -8.43 -19.62
CA VAL A 60 -1.12 -8.19 -20.25
C VAL A 60 -0.02 -8.01 -19.20
N VAL A 61 -0.31 -7.28 -18.12
CA VAL A 61 0.62 -7.09 -17.00
C VAL A 61 0.95 -8.41 -16.33
N SER A 62 -0.05 -9.24 -16.05
CA SER A 62 0.15 -10.56 -15.46
C SER A 62 0.93 -11.51 -16.37
N GLU A 63 0.65 -11.49 -17.67
CA GLU A 63 1.27 -12.42 -18.63
C GLU A 63 2.72 -12.06 -18.97
N HIS A 64 3.01 -10.76 -19.16
CA HIS A 64 4.29 -10.33 -19.74
C HIS A 64 5.23 -9.62 -18.77
N PHE A 65 4.72 -9.08 -17.65
CA PHE A 65 5.49 -8.12 -16.84
C PHE A 65 5.59 -8.48 -15.37
N VAL A 66 4.55 -9.08 -14.80
CA VAL A 66 4.54 -9.58 -13.43
C VAL A 66 4.90 -11.04 -13.48
N ARG A 67 6.19 -11.34 -13.29
CA ARG A 67 6.60 -12.71 -12.99
C ARG A 67 6.08 -13.02 -11.58
N GLU A 68 5.09 -13.91 -11.50
CA GLU A 68 4.58 -14.38 -10.23
C GLU A 68 5.75 -14.90 -9.38
N TYR A 69 5.87 -14.34 -8.19
CA TYR A 69 6.69 -14.93 -7.14
C TYR A 69 6.08 -16.30 -6.84
N GLN A 70 6.82 -17.37 -7.13
CA GLN A 70 6.43 -18.74 -6.82
C GLN A 70 6.46 -18.91 -5.28
N GLY A 71 5.47 -18.33 -4.59
CA GLY A 71 5.33 -18.33 -3.13
C GLY A 71 5.01 -19.71 -2.54
N ALA A 72 4.90 -20.75 -3.35
CA ALA A 72 4.68 -22.11 -2.92
C ALA A 72 6.00 -22.82 -2.57
N GLY A 73 6.15 -23.23 -1.32
CA GLY A 73 7.17 -24.15 -0.80
C GLY A 73 7.40 -23.97 0.70
N HIS A 74 8.10 -24.91 1.33
CA HIS A 74 8.30 -24.93 2.77
C HIS A 74 9.39 -23.93 3.18
N PRO A 75 9.26 -23.22 4.33
CA PRO A 75 10.27 -22.26 4.79
C PRO A 75 11.68 -22.85 4.98
N ASP A 76 11.78 -24.17 5.15
CA ASP A 76 13.03 -24.91 5.29
C ASP A 76 13.60 -25.46 3.98
N ASP A 77 12.94 -25.21 2.84
CA ASP A 77 13.45 -25.64 1.54
C ASP A 77 14.81 -25.01 1.28
N LEU A 78 15.77 -25.85 0.90
CA LEU A 78 17.14 -25.45 0.60
C LEU A 78 17.26 -25.11 -0.88
N LEU A 79 17.44 -23.82 -1.17
CA LEU A 79 17.50 -23.29 -2.53
C LEU A 79 18.94 -22.98 -2.93
N THR A 80 19.32 -23.43 -4.12
CA THR A 80 20.53 -23.01 -4.83
C THR A 80 20.38 -21.60 -5.39
N VAL A 81 21.49 -20.98 -5.83
CA VAL A 81 21.43 -19.65 -6.47
C VAL A 81 20.51 -19.61 -7.70
N ALA A 82 20.43 -20.70 -8.46
CA ALA A 82 19.57 -20.79 -9.63
C ALA A 82 18.08 -20.82 -9.22
N GLU A 83 17.74 -21.63 -8.22
CA GLU A 83 16.38 -21.71 -7.67
C GLU A 83 15.99 -20.43 -6.95
N ILE A 84 16.91 -19.76 -6.26
CA ILE A 84 16.68 -18.43 -5.66
C ILE A 84 16.38 -17.40 -6.75
N ALA A 85 17.11 -17.44 -7.86
CA ALA A 85 16.89 -16.52 -8.98
C ALA A 85 15.51 -16.72 -9.59
N GLU A 86 15.08 -17.96 -9.79
CA GLU A 86 13.74 -18.30 -10.23
C GLU A 86 12.68 -17.88 -9.22
N TYR A 87 12.87 -18.25 -7.95
CA TYR A 87 11.99 -17.96 -6.84
C TYR A 87 11.72 -16.46 -6.66
N THR A 88 12.78 -15.65 -6.69
CA THR A 88 12.71 -14.20 -6.45
C THR A 88 12.50 -13.38 -7.72
N GLY A 89 12.58 -14.00 -8.90
CA GLY A 89 12.56 -13.32 -10.20
C GLY A 89 13.80 -12.46 -10.48
N LEU A 90 14.87 -12.60 -9.70
CA LEU A 90 16.11 -11.84 -9.86
C LEU A 90 17.12 -12.61 -10.70
N SER A 91 18.06 -11.90 -11.35
CA SER A 91 19.14 -12.60 -12.05
C SER A 91 20.10 -13.26 -11.06
N GLY A 92 20.62 -14.45 -11.39
CA GLY A 92 21.62 -15.13 -10.55
C GLY A 92 22.90 -14.30 -10.33
N GLY A 93 23.22 -13.36 -11.23
CA GLY A 93 24.28 -12.38 -11.02
C GLY A 93 23.98 -11.43 -9.86
N THR A 94 22.75 -10.90 -9.76
CA THR A 94 22.39 -10.01 -8.64
C THR A 94 22.26 -10.78 -7.33
N ILE A 95 21.79 -12.03 -7.35
CA ILE A 95 21.78 -12.89 -6.14
C ILE A 95 23.19 -13.08 -5.59
N ARG A 96 24.16 -13.45 -6.43
CA ARG A 96 25.58 -13.56 -6.01
C ARG A 96 26.11 -12.23 -5.48
N ALA A 97 25.73 -11.12 -6.10
CA ALA A 97 26.14 -9.80 -5.67
C ALA A 97 25.52 -9.40 -4.32
N ASP A 98 24.28 -9.79 -4.04
CA ASP A 98 23.61 -9.56 -2.76
C ASP A 98 24.20 -10.44 -1.64
N ILE A 99 24.57 -11.69 -1.94
CA ILE A 99 25.34 -12.56 -1.04
C ILE A 99 26.72 -11.94 -0.74
N SER A 100 27.42 -11.47 -1.77
CA SER A 100 28.74 -10.84 -1.62
C SER A 100 28.69 -9.59 -0.74
N ARG A 101 27.66 -8.77 -0.92
CA ARG A 101 27.42 -7.55 -0.12
C ARG A 101 26.81 -7.81 1.25
N GLY A 102 26.53 -9.07 1.60
CA GLY A 102 25.95 -9.45 2.89
C GLY A 102 24.48 -9.07 3.08
N ARG A 103 23.76 -8.76 1.99
CA ARG A 103 22.30 -8.50 2.03
C ARG A 103 21.51 -9.80 2.17
N ILE A 104 22.00 -10.85 1.50
CA ILE A 104 21.62 -12.23 1.79
C ILE A 104 22.74 -12.79 2.68
N ARG A 105 22.39 -13.60 3.68
CA ARG A 105 23.35 -14.25 4.57
C ARG A 105 24.47 -14.90 3.74
N ARG A 106 25.72 -14.54 4.03
CA ARG A 106 26.88 -14.98 3.24
C ARG A 106 27.12 -16.48 3.36
N ASP A 107 27.00 -17.01 4.57
CA ASP A 107 27.19 -18.43 4.84
C ASP A 107 25.90 -19.18 4.51
N PRO A 108 25.94 -20.16 3.58
CA PRO A 108 24.77 -20.95 3.26
C PRO A 108 24.36 -21.83 4.45
N ASP A 109 23.12 -22.30 4.41
CA ASP A 109 22.56 -23.19 5.42
C ASP A 109 22.97 -24.65 5.17
N ASP A 110 23.29 -24.99 3.92
CA ASP A 110 23.79 -26.30 3.53
C ASP A 110 24.88 -26.21 2.46
N HIS A 111 25.80 -27.18 2.51
CA HIS A 111 26.94 -27.34 1.62
C HIS A 111 27.01 -28.74 1.01
N THR A 112 25.95 -29.56 1.14
CA THR A 112 25.94 -30.95 0.68
C THR A 112 26.32 -31.01 -0.81
N ASP A 113 27.26 -31.91 -1.14
CA ASP A 113 27.84 -32.09 -2.48
C ASP A 113 28.57 -30.86 -3.04
N GLY A 114 29.08 -29.97 -2.16
CA GLY A 114 29.81 -28.77 -2.56
C GLY A 114 28.92 -27.67 -3.16
N VAL A 115 27.61 -27.87 -3.16
CA VAL A 115 26.62 -26.90 -3.62
C VAL A 115 26.15 -26.07 -2.43
N LYS A 116 26.27 -24.75 -2.54
CA LYS A 116 25.78 -23.81 -1.51
C LYS A 116 24.26 -23.68 -1.63
N ARG A 117 23.54 -23.96 -0.56
CA ARG A 117 22.08 -23.81 -0.48
C ARG A 117 21.67 -22.95 0.72
N TRP A 118 20.65 -22.13 0.53
CA TRP A 118 20.08 -21.29 1.58
C TRP A 118 18.64 -21.69 1.83
N LYS A 119 18.22 -21.66 3.10
CA LYS A 119 16.81 -21.85 3.42
C LYS A 119 15.97 -20.76 2.79
N ARG A 120 14.79 -21.14 2.31
CA ARG A 120 13.80 -20.22 1.76
C ARG A 120 13.46 -19.08 2.73
N SER A 121 13.27 -19.39 4.00
CA SER A 121 13.07 -18.40 5.07
C SER A 121 14.20 -17.35 5.17
N THR A 122 15.46 -17.76 5.00
CA THR A 122 16.61 -16.84 4.97
C THR A 122 16.51 -15.87 3.78
N ILE A 123 16.08 -16.39 2.63
CA ILE A 123 15.89 -15.59 1.42
C ILE A 123 14.70 -14.64 1.57
N ASP A 124 13.60 -15.09 2.14
CA ASP A 124 12.41 -14.28 2.37
C ASP A 124 12.70 -13.11 3.31
N ALA A 125 13.43 -13.37 4.41
CA ALA A 125 13.89 -12.31 5.32
C ALA A 125 14.78 -11.28 4.61
N ALA A 126 15.69 -11.74 3.73
CA ALA A 126 16.54 -10.85 2.95
C ALA A 126 15.74 -10.04 1.91
N MET A 127 14.73 -10.63 1.29
CA MET A 127 13.87 -9.97 0.30
C MET A 127 12.89 -8.98 0.95
N GLU A 128 12.42 -9.24 2.16
CA GLU A 128 11.63 -8.30 2.95
C GLU A 128 12.44 -7.02 3.25
N GLY A 129 13.73 -7.16 3.59
CA GLY A 129 14.64 -6.02 3.74
C GLY A 129 14.89 -5.26 2.43
N ARG A 130 14.70 -5.92 1.27
CA ARG A 130 14.82 -5.33 -0.07
C ARG A 130 13.57 -4.56 -0.47
N ARG A 131 12.39 -4.98 0.02
CA ARG A 131 11.10 -4.29 -0.15
C ARG A 131 11.04 -3.06 0.75
N ARG A 132 11.86 -2.04 0.48
CA ARG A 132 11.63 -0.65 0.93
C ARG A 132 12.58 0.34 0.22
N TYR A 133 12.18 0.69 -1.00
CA TYR A 133 12.19 2.09 -1.40
C TYR A 133 10.82 2.40 -2.01
N THR A 134 9.76 2.20 -1.21
CA THR A 134 8.67 3.16 -1.25
C THR A 134 9.36 4.45 -0.83
N ARG A 135 9.74 5.30 -1.80
CA ARG A 135 9.86 6.73 -1.52
C ARG A 135 8.60 7.01 -0.72
N PRO A 136 8.67 7.55 0.52
CA PRO A 136 7.47 8.05 1.14
C PRO A 136 6.84 8.91 0.05
N SER A 137 5.70 8.49 -0.48
CA SER A 137 4.79 9.49 -1.02
C SER A 137 4.75 10.49 0.10
N GLU A 138 5.28 11.69 -0.17
CA GLU A 138 5.03 12.89 0.60
C GLU A 138 3.70 12.69 1.33
N PRO A 139 3.71 12.63 2.67
CA PRO A 139 2.68 11.94 3.41
C PRO A 139 1.34 12.48 2.94
N ALA A 140 0.58 11.63 2.22
CA ALA A 140 -0.86 11.69 2.29
C ALA A 140 -1.15 11.70 3.79
N ALA A 141 -1.77 12.79 4.23
CA ALA A 141 -1.95 13.19 5.61
C ALA A 141 -2.19 11.98 6.53
N PRO A 142 -1.62 11.97 7.75
CA PRO A 142 -1.77 10.83 8.65
C PRO A 142 -3.25 10.50 8.82
N ALA A 143 -3.58 9.22 8.59
CA ALA A 143 -4.89 8.63 8.87
C ALA A 143 -5.18 8.50 10.38
N ASP A 144 -4.43 9.20 11.23
CA ASP A 144 -4.82 9.62 12.55
C ASP A 144 -5.00 11.14 12.51
N THR A 145 -6.11 11.58 11.93
CA THR A 145 -6.63 12.89 12.27
C THR A 145 -7.16 12.77 13.69
N GLU A 146 -6.27 12.98 14.67
CA GLU A 146 -6.69 13.48 15.96
C GLU A 146 -7.42 14.79 15.66
N LEU A 147 -8.75 14.74 15.71
CA LEU A 147 -9.59 15.92 15.57
C LEU A 147 -9.41 16.75 16.85
N VAL A 148 -8.34 17.55 16.88
CA VAL A 148 -8.10 18.51 17.96
C VAL A 148 -9.04 19.68 17.75
N ILE A 149 -10.27 19.57 18.25
CA ILE A 149 -11.19 20.69 18.33
C ILE A 149 -10.69 21.61 19.46
N ARG A 150 -10.06 22.74 19.10
CA ARG A 150 -9.83 23.83 20.07
C ARG A 150 -11.16 24.51 20.35
N ILE A 151 -11.75 24.19 21.50
CA ILE A 151 -12.93 24.89 21.99
C ILE A 151 -12.45 26.02 22.89
N THR A 152 -12.61 27.26 22.44
CA THR A 152 -12.37 28.44 23.30
C THR A 152 -13.55 28.55 24.27
N VAL A 153 -13.35 28.09 25.49
CA VAL A 153 -14.32 28.31 26.56
C VAL A 153 -14.15 29.74 27.07
N PRO A 154 -15.16 30.62 27.00
CA PRO A 154 -15.05 31.97 27.53
C PRO A 154 -14.89 31.92 29.06
N ALA A 155 -13.97 32.73 29.60
CA ALA A 155 -13.59 32.77 31.02
C ALA A 155 -14.74 33.06 32.01
N ALA A 156 -15.93 33.42 31.52
CA ALA A 156 -17.13 33.63 32.32
C ALA A 156 -17.90 32.34 32.68
N ALA A 157 -17.45 31.15 32.22
CA ALA A 157 -18.15 29.87 32.39
C ALA A 157 -17.96 29.22 33.78
N SER A 158 -18.05 29.99 34.86
CA SER A 158 -18.06 29.48 36.24
C SER A 158 -19.47 29.22 36.79
N ASP A 159 -20.51 29.41 35.98
CA ASP A 159 -21.90 29.17 36.37
C ASP A 159 -22.48 27.97 35.59
N ASP A 160 -22.94 26.94 36.31
CA ASP A 160 -23.41 25.65 35.79
C ASP A 160 -24.74 25.75 35.01
N SER A 161 -25.31 26.94 34.93
CA SER A 161 -26.65 27.18 34.37
C SER A 161 -26.60 28.06 33.11
N GLN A 162 -25.86 27.69 32.05
CA GLN A 162 -25.90 28.47 30.79
C GLN A 162 -25.81 27.68 29.47
N PRO A 163 -26.45 28.21 28.40
CA PRO A 163 -26.91 27.50 27.18
C PRO A 163 -25.80 27.10 26.20
N TRP A 164 -24.55 27.45 26.47
CA TRP A 164 -23.43 27.11 25.58
C TRP A 164 -23.22 25.59 25.48
N ALA A 165 -23.54 24.83 26.53
CA ALA A 165 -23.46 23.37 26.49
C ALA A 165 -24.47 22.75 25.49
N ALA A 166 -25.68 23.34 25.38
CA ALA A 166 -26.67 22.93 24.40
C ALA A 166 -26.22 23.28 22.98
N GLN A 167 -25.62 24.46 22.79
CA GLN A 167 -25.07 24.88 21.50
C GLN A 167 -23.85 24.05 21.09
N LEU A 168 -23.03 23.61 22.04
CA LEU A 168 -21.92 22.70 21.80
C LEU A 168 -22.41 21.31 21.40
N LEU A 169 -23.47 20.81 22.05
CA LEU A 169 -24.10 19.54 21.68
C LEU A 169 -24.76 19.61 20.30
N GLU A 170 -25.35 20.75 19.92
CA GLU A 170 -25.91 20.94 18.58
C GLU A 170 -24.82 20.95 17.50
N GLN A 171 -23.69 21.60 17.75
CA GLN A 171 -22.55 21.58 16.82
C GLN A 171 -21.89 20.20 16.71
N LEU A 172 -21.96 19.38 17.75
CA LEU A 172 -21.36 18.05 17.81
C LEU A 172 -22.35 16.92 17.49
N ALA A 173 -23.64 17.22 17.28
CA ALA A 173 -24.69 16.26 16.93
C ALA A 173 -24.40 15.41 15.68
N PRO A 174 -23.73 15.93 14.61
CA PRO A 174 -23.39 15.12 13.44
C PRO A 174 -22.34 14.03 13.72
N LEU A 175 -21.65 14.07 14.86
CA LEU A 175 -20.51 13.21 15.21
C LEU A 175 -20.87 12.13 16.26
N ASP A 176 -22.16 11.96 16.58
CA ASP A 176 -22.68 11.07 17.65
C ASP A 176 -21.90 11.20 18.98
N ALA A 177 -21.46 12.42 19.28
CA ALA A 177 -20.55 12.70 20.38
C ALA A 177 -21.31 12.87 21.70
N ARG A 178 -20.73 12.34 22.79
CA ARG A 178 -21.22 12.50 24.16
C ARG A 178 -20.27 13.39 24.95
N VAL A 179 -20.83 14.42 25.60
CA VAL A 179 -20.07 15.35 26.45
C VAL A 179 -20.37 15.06 27.92
N ARG A 180 -19.34 14.86 28.75
CA ARG A 180 -19.47 14.65 30.20
C ARG A 180 -18.48 15.54 30.96
N ARG A 181 -18.98 16.31 31.92
CA ARG A 181 -18.16 17.12 32.84
C ARG A 181 -17.88 16.34 34.12
N SER A 182 -16.64 16.36 34.60
CA SER A 182 -16.24 15.78 35.88
C SER A 182 -15.11 16.59 36.48
N GLY A 183 -15.35 17.24 37.63
CA GLY A 183 -14.29 17.87 38.43
C GLY A 183 -13.47 18.94 37.68
N GLY A 184 -14.13 19.83 36.94
CA GLY A 184 -13.47 20.89 36.15
C GLY A 184 -13.02 20.46 34.74
N THR A 185 -12.95 19.16 34.45
CA THR A 185 -12.56 18.64 33.13
C THR A 185 -13.79 18.29 32.30
N ILE A 186 -13.76 18.64 31.01
CA ILE A 186 -14.77 18.24 30.02
C ILE A 186 -14.19 17.09 29.20
N ARG A 187 -14.87 15.95 29.22
CA ARG A 187 -14.56 14.81 28.35
C ARG A 187 -15.59 14.71 27.25
N ILE A 188 -15.11 14.60 26.01
CA ILE A 188 -15.95 14.40 24.83
C ILE A 188 -15.57 13.05 24.24
N THR A 189 -16.55 12.18 24.05
CA THR A 189 -16.35 10.86 23.43
C THR A 189 -17.15 10.82 22.13
N ALA A 190 -16.48 10.62 21.00
CA ALA A 190 -17.11 10.46 19.68
C ALA A 190 -16.58 9.17 19.03
N ASP A 191 -17.47 8.37 18.43
CA ASP A 191 -17.13 7.08 17.78
C ASP A 191 -16.26 6.13 18.64
N GLY A 192 -16.52 6.06 19.95
CA GLY A 192 -15.79 5.21 20.88
C GLY A 192 -14.35 5.66 21.19
N ARG A 193 -13.93 6.83 20.67
CA ARG A 193 -12.63 7.45 20.96
C ARG A 193 -12.80 8.54 22.01
N ASN A 194 -11.92 8.53 23.01
CA ASN A 194 -11.92 9.54 24.06
C ASN A 194 -11.07 10.74 23.65
N ILE A 195 -11.69 11.92 23.63
CA ILE A 195 -11.01 13.20 23.45
C ILE A 195 -11.07 13.91 24.80
N THR A 196 -9.89 14.15 25.37
CA THR A 196 -9.76 14.84 26.66
C THR A 196 -9.25 16.24 26.41
N SER A 197 -9.99 17.25 26.85
CA SER A 197 -9.49 18.62 26.96
C SER A 197 -9.37 18.94 28.45
N GLU A 198 -8.16 19.28 28.89
CA GLU A 198 -8.00 20.01 30.16
C GLU A 198 -8.44 21.46 29.92
N ALA A 199 -9.12 22.02 30.92
CA ALA A 199 -9.60 23.40 30.91
C ALA A 199 -8.52 24.34 31.45
#